data_AF-A0A1B6H828-F1
#
_entry.id   AF-A0A1B6H828-F1
#
_cell.length_a   1.000
_cell.length_b   1.000
_cell.length_c   1.000
_cell.angle_alpha   90.00
_cell.angle_beta   90.00
_cell.angle_gamma   90.00
#
_symmetry.space_group_name_H-M   'P 1'
#
loop_
_entity.id
_entity.type
_entity.pdbx_description
1 polymer ?
#
loop_
_entity_poly.entity_id
_entity_poly.type
_entity_poly.pdbx_seq_one_letter_code
_entity_poly.pdbx_strand_id
1 'polypeptide(L)'
;IQVTTRKQNNSSLFDIKGTLSVDDVELSSPTTFVCELSIPDANYSNRRELVYFPGPPTTPSVSDHIAESLPSSGASGTTLSPSILTVVSLFLSILVSRTGL
;
A
#
# COMPACT_ATOMS: atom_id res chain seq x y z
N ILE A 1 15.00 0.75 -12.60
CA ILE A 1 15.38 0.84 -11.16
C ILE A 1 16.18 2.12 -10.97
N GLN A 2 15.82 2.93 -9.98
CA GLN A 2 16.55 4.16 -9.62
C GLN A 2 17.11 4.00 -8.22
N VAL A 3 18.41 4.29 -8.05
CA VAL A 3 19.09 4.22 -6.75
C VAL A 3 19.61 5.61 -6.42
N THR A 4 19.28 6.09 -5.22
CA THR A 4 19.75 7.37 -4.70
C THR A 4 20.48 7.13 -3.39
N THR A 5 21.69 7.68 -3.30
CA THR A 5 22.49 7.70 -2.07
C THR A 5 22.70 9.14 -1.63
N ARG A 6 22.45 9.43 -0.36
CA ARG A 6 22.60 10.76 0.21
C ARG A 6 23.39 10.69 1.52
N LYS A 7 24.46 11.48 1.64
CA LYS A 7 25.14 11.69 2.92
C LYS A 7 24.28 12.59 3.82
N GLN A 8 24.07 12.18 5.06
CA GLN A 8 23.34 12.99 6.03
C GLN A 8 24.21 14.13 6.56
N ASN A 9 23.61 15.31 6.77
CA ASN A 9 24.35 16.51 7.18
C ASN A 9 24.98 16.32 8.57
N ASN A 10 26.24 16.75 8.73
CA ASN A 10 27.01 16.64 9.97
C ASN A 10 27.11 15.22 10.57
N SER A 11 26.99 14.17 9.74
CA SER A 11 27.19 12.77 10.18
C SER A 11 28.05 11.99 9.17
N SER A 12 28.54 10.84 9.60
CA SER A 12 29.15 9.82 8.73
C SER A 12 28.14 8.85 8.12
N LEU A 13 26.83 9.13 8.27
CA LEU A 13 25.76 8.24 7.85
C LEU A 13 25.29 8.55 6.42
N PHE A 14 24.79 7.50 5.75
CA PHE A 14 24.25 7.55 4.40
C PHE A 14 22.84 6.99 4.37
N ASP A 15 21.95 7.69 3.67
CA ASP A 15 20.63 7.19 3.30
C ASP A 15 20.69 6.60 1.90
N ILE A 16 20.27 5.35 1.75
CA ILE A 16 20.22 4.63 0.47
C ILE A 16 18.75 4.31 0.17
N LYS A 17 18.26 4.72 -0.99
CA LYS A 17 16.90 4.44 -1.46
C LYS A 17 16.94 3.83 -2.85
N GLY A 18 16.42 2.61 -2.98
CA GLY A 18 16.10 1.99 -4.26
C GLY A 18 14.61 2.16 -4.57
N THR A 19 14.27 2.61 -5.77
CA THR A 19 12.90 2.74 -6.27
C THR A 19 12.75 1.96 -7.56
N LEU A 20 11.71 1.15 -7.64
CA LEU A 20 11.30 0.43 -8.83
C LEU A 20 9.80 0.70 -9.03
N SER A 21 9.46 1.14 -10.24
CA SER A 21 8.08 1.29 -10.71
C SER A 21 7.88 0.31 -11.85
N VAL A 22 6.82 -0.48 -11.77
CA VAL A 22 6.42 -1.48 -12.78
C VAL A 22 4.91 -1.37 -12.93
N ASP A 23 4.42 -1.50 -14.17
CA ASP A 23 3.00 -1.46 -14.44
C ASP A 23 2.34 -2.78 -14.03
N ASP A 24 1.16 -2.69 -13.42
CA ASP A 24 0.41 -3.85 -12.90
C ASP A 24 0.14 -4.91 -13.98
N VAL A 25 -0.11 -4.46 -15.21
CA VAL A 25 -0.41 -5.31 -16.38
C VAL A 25 0.77 -6.17 -16.84
N GLU A 26 2.00 -5.81 -16.46
CA GLU A 26 3.21 -6.54 -16.83
C GLU A 26 3.53 -7.66 -15.82
N LEU A 27 2.82 -7.70 -14.69
CA LEU A 27 3.13 -8.59 -13.57
C LEU A 27 2.31 -9.89 -13.64
N SER A 28 2.99 -11.02 -13.39
CA SER A 28 2.31 -12.29 -13.14
C SER A 28 1.68 -12.30 -11.74
N SER A 29 0.58 -13.03 -11.54
CA SER A 29 -0.03 -13.18 -10.22
C SER A 29 0.31 -14.54 -9.60
N PRO A 30 0.93 -14.60 -8.40
CA PRO A 30 1.60 -13.50 -7.69
C PRO A 30 2.97 -13.14 -8.28
N THR A 31 3.45 -11.93 -8.00
CA THR A 31 4.83 -11.50 -8.23
C THR A 31 5.54 -11.27 -6.92
N THR A 32 6.74 -11.82 -6.75
CA THR A 32 7.60 -11.55 -5.59
C THR A 32 8.69 -10.55 -5.94
N PHE A 33 8.69 -9.41 -5.27
CA PHE A 33 9.76 -8.42 -5.34
C PHE A 33 10.79 -8.68 -4.26
N VAL A 34 12.07 -8.77 -4.65
CA VAL A 34 13.20 -8.96 -3.74
C VAL A 34 14.08 -7.72 -3.80
N CYS A 35 14.29 -7.08 -2.64
CA CYS A 35 15.24 -5.98 -2.48
C CYS A 35 16.43 -6.48 -1.67
N GLU A 36 17.61 -6.42 -2.27
CA GLU A 36 18.87 -6.82 -1.63
C GLU A 36 19.83 -5.63 -1.58
N LEU A 37 20.37 -5.35 -0.39
CA LEU A 37 21.37 -4.33 -0.13
C LEU A 37 22.61 -5.00 0.44
N SER A 38 23.75 -4.85 -0.24
CA SER A 38 25.05 -5.35 0.20
C SER A 38 26.06 -4.21 0.30
N ILE A 39 26.80 -4.17 1.40
CA ILE A 39 27.93 -3.26 1.65
C ILE A 39 29.14 -4.15 1.99
N PRO A 40 29.95 -4.53 0.97
CA PRO A 40 31.00 -5.53 1.14
C PRO A 40 32.03 -5.17 2.20
N ASP A 41 32.50 -3.91 2.20
CA ASP A 41 33.54 -3.43 3.12
C ASP A 41 33.08 -3.45 4.59
N ALA A 42 31.77 -3.43 4.83
CA ALA A 42 31.18 -3.46 6.16
C ALA A 42 30.68 -4.87 6.57
N ASN A 43 30.83 -5.88 5.71
CA ASN A 43 30.22 -7.21 5.87
C ASN A 43 28.72 -7.11 6.21
N TYR A 44 28.01 -6.20 5.53
CA TYR A 44 26.59 -5.99 5.75
C TYR A 44 25.80 -6.44 4.55
N SER A 45 24.81 -7.31 4.77
CA SER A 45 23.81 -7.67 3.75
C SER A 45 22.41 -7.69 4.37
N ASN A 46 21.44 -7.12 3.66
CA ASN A 46 20.04 -7.16 4.04
C ASN A 46 19.18 -7.51 2.83
N ARG A 47 18.21 -8.40 3.04
CA ARG A 47 17.29 -8.87 2.01
C ARG A 47 15.86 -8.73 2.51
N ARG A 48 15.00 -8.12 1.72
CA ARG A 48 13.57 -7.97 1.98
C ARG A 48 12.76 -8.49 0.81
N GLU A 49 11.64 -9.13 1.11
CA GLU A 49 10.72 -9.66 0.12
C GLU A 49 9.33 -9.03 0.28
N LEU A 50 8.65 -8.83 -0.83
CA LEU A 50 7.26 -8.41 -0.89
C LEU A 50 6.53 -9.24 -1.94
N VAL A 51 5.45 -9.92 -1.54
CA VAL A 51 4.56 -10.62 -2.47
C VAL A 51 3.44 -9.67 -2.89
N TYR A 52 3.26 -9.50 -4.18
CA TYR A 52 2.27 -8.64 -4.79
C TYR A 52 1.31 -9.44 -5.66
N PHE A 53 0.02 -9.13 -5.56
CA PHE A 53 -1.04 -9.74 -6.35
C PHE A 53 -1.64 -8.65 -7.24
N PRO A 54 -1.35 -8.67 -8.56
CA PRO A 54 -1.92 -7.72 -9.50
C PRO A 54 -3.45 -7.73 -9.49
N GLY A 55 -4.06 -6.57 -9.72
CA GLY A 55 -5.50 -6.41 -9.76
C GLY A 55 -6.10 -6.87 -11.10
N PRO A 56 -7.42 -7.09 -11.19
CA PRO A 56 -8.06 -7.19 -12.49
C PRO A 56 -7.87 -5.85 -13.24
N PRO A 57 -7.58 -5.89 -14.56
CA PRO A 57 -7.37 -4.66 -15.33
C PRO A 57 -8.61 -3.77 -15.26
N THR A 58 -8.45 -2.56 -14.75
CA THR A 58 -9.52 -1.55 -14.72
C THR A 58 -9.50 -0.76 -16.03
N THR A 59 -10.51 -0.96 -16.87
CA THR A 59 -10.72 -0.15 -18.07
C THR A 59 -10.94 1.32 -17.67
N PRO A 60 -10.17 2.29 -18.19
CA PRO A 60 -10.42 3.70 -17.90
C PRO A 60 -11.75 4.12 -18.55
N SER A 61 -12.76 4.40 -17.74
CA SER A 61 -14.01 5.00 -18.23
C SER A 61 -13.76 6.46 -18.59
N VAL A 62 -13.59 6.75 -19.88
CA VAL A 62 -13.61 8.13 -20.40
C VAL A 62 -15.06 8.60 -20.33
N SER A 63 -15.39 9.37 -19.31
CA SER A 63 -16.71 9.96 -19.10
C SER A 63 -16.74 11.39 -19.61
N ASP A 64 -16.79 11.56 -20.94
CA ASP A 64 -17.30 12.77 -21.57
C ASP A 64 -18.78 12.55 -21.89
N HIS A 65 -19.68 13.25 -21.19
CA HIS A 65 -20.88 13.91 -21.73
C HIS A 65 -21.72 14.55 -20.59
N ILE A 66 -22.25 15.73 -20.92
CA ILE A 66 -22.86 16.75 -20.07
C ILE A 66 -24.25 16.34 -19.51
N ALA A 67 -24.61 16.92 -18.36
CA ALA A 67 -25.78 16.75 -17.50
C ALA A 67 -27.18 16.58 -18.15
N GLU A 68 -28.09 15.81 -17.51
CA GLU A 68 -29.21 16.32 -16.68
C GLU A 68 -30.22 15.22 -16.25
N SER A 69 -30.71 15.34 -15.00
CA SER A 69 -31.91 14.75 -14.35
C SER A 69 -31.83 13.38 -13.61
N LEU A 70 -31.91 13.46 -12.27
CA LEU A 70 -32.45 12.46 -11.31
C LEU A 70 -33.98 12.72 -11.14
N PRO A 71 -34.83 11.89 -10.46
CA PRO A 71 -34.49 10.94 -9.38
C PRO A 71 -35.24 9.59 -9.40
N SER A 72 -34.68 8.55 -8.77
CA SER A 72 -35.50 7.53 -8.11
C SER A 72 -34.70 6.70 -7.11
N SER A 73 -35.23 6.64 -5.89
CA SER A 73 -34.71 6.01 -4.69
C SER A 73 -34.39 4.52 -4.82
N GLY A 74 -33.21 4.15 -4.34
CA GLY A 74 -32.88 2.81 -3.85
C GLY A 74 -32.05 2.94 -2.59
N ALA A 75 -32.71 2.90 -1.43
CA ALA A 75 -32.06 3.00 -0.13
C ALA A 75 -31.19 1.77 0.14
N SER A 76 -29.88 1.97 0.30
CA SER A 76 -28.98 1.10 1.07
C SER A 76 -27.64 1.80 1.21
N GLY A 77 -27.41 2.44 2.36
CA GLY A 77 -26.18 3.19 2.58
C GLY A 77 -26.00 3.60 4.04
N THR A 78 -25.41 2.71 4.84
CA THR A 78 -24.52 3.12 5.93
C THR A 78 -23.09 2.89 5.46
N THR A 79 -22.59 3.74 4.58
CA THR A 79 -21.17 3.80 4.22
C THR A 79 -20.40 4.41 5.39
N LEU A 80 -19.90 3.56 6.29
CA LEU A 80 -18.92 3.94 7.29
C LEU A 80 -17.53 3.98 6.63
N SER A 81 -16.86 5.12 6.74
CA SER A 81 -15.48 5.33 6.30
C SER A 81 -14.54 4.26 6.91
N PRO A 82 -13.53 3.74 6.18
CA PRO A 82 -12.63 2.69 6.66
C PRO A 82 -11.87 3.08 7.95
N SER A 83 -11.73 4.37 8.24
CA SER A 83 -11.14 4.87 9.48
C SER A 83 -12.00 4.64 10.72
N ILE A 84 -13.33 4.51 10.58
CA ILE A 84 -14.26 4.30 11.71
C ILE A 84 -14.39 2.81 12.03
N LEU A 85 -14.24 1.93 11.03
CA LEU A 85 -14.33 0.49 11.19
C LEU A 85 -13.17 -0.09 12.03
N THR A 86 -11.96 0.46 11.85
CA THR A 86 -10.77 0.05 12.64
C THR A 86 -10.87 0.45 14.10
N VAL A 87 -11.47 1.63 14.39
CA VAL A 87 -11.65 2.11 15.77
C VAL A 87 -12.68 1.25 16.51
N VAL A 88 -13.82 0.92 15.88
CA VAL A 88 -14.86 0.07 16.49
C VAL A 88 -14.35 -1.34 16.80
N SER A 89 -13.50 -1.92 15.93
CA SER A 89 -12.88 -3.23 16.18
C SER A 89 -11.92 -3.23 17.38
N LEU A 90 -11.14 -2.15 17.56
CA LEU A 90 -10.24 -2.02 18.70
C LEU A 90 -11.03 -1.92 20.02
N PHE A 91 -12.12 -1.13 20.04
CA PHE A 91 -12.98 -0.97 21.22
C PHE A 91 -13.70 -2.29 21.60
N LEU A 92 -14.20 -3.06 20.64
CA LEU A 92 -14.78 -4.38 20.93
C LEU A 92 -13.75 -5.35 21.52
N SER A 93 -12.52 -5.35 21.01
CA SER A 93 -11.45 -6.24 21.49
C SER A 93 -11.04 -5.92 22.94
N ILE A 94 -11.00 -4.63 23.30
CA ILE A 94 -10.73 -4.18 24.67
C ILE A 94 -11.89 -4.52 25.60
N LEU A 95 -13.14 -4.41 25.13
CA LEU A 95 -14.33 -4.72 25.92
C LEU A 95 -14.42 -6.22 26.23
N VAL A 96 -14.18 -7.10 25.25
CA VAL A 96 -14.12 -8.56 25.42
C VAL A 96 -13.00 -8.97 26.39
N SER A 97 -11.83 -8.32 26.30
CA SER A 97 -10.71 -8.57 27.21
C SER A 97 -11.00 -8.16 28.67
N ARG A 98 -11.93 -7.22 28.89
CA ARG A 98 -12.33 -6.76 30.24
C ARG A 98 -13.51 -7.53 30.83
N THR A 99 -14.40 -8.05 30.00
CA THR A 99 -15.59 -8.79 30.47
C THR A 99 -15.40 -10.29 30.58
N GLY A 100 -14.24 -10.83 30.19
CA GLY A 100 -13.77 -12.18 30.57
C GLY A 100 -14.83 -13.27 30.44
N LEU A 101 -15.30 -13.52 29.21
CA LEU A 101 -15.96 -14.79 28.90
C LEU A 101 -14.89 -15.84 28.58
#